data_AF-A0A087AIH2-F1
#
_entry.id   AF-A0A087AIH2-F1
#
_cell.length_a   1.000
_cell.length_b   1.000
_cell.length_c   1.000
_cell.angle_alpha   90.00
_cell.angle_beta   90.00
_cell.angle_gamma   90.00
#
_symmetry.space_group_name_H-M   'P 1'
#
loop_
_entity.id
_entity.type
_entity.pdbx_description
1 polymer ?
#
loop_
_entity_poly.entity_id
_entity_poly.type
_entity_poly.pdbx_seq_one_letter_code
_entity_poly.pdbx_strand_id
1 'polypeptide(L)'
;MNLKRIFAGVAAAATMLGGLAIGATSANAADSANTITITGDVSGRTFTAYPLGTYVNEVLTGDEVTSVDFNQATWTSPSIAEAATTAISPDTIPDAYKGNVLAYMTTLNETTDGAKLRRFAEELSKATGKPDAAATATGKDGAALLENLTPGYYLIIDSAGAPILVGTAIEHDGKVYDQFNGQTLGVAYAKPTEPSKPGKTVSGDINGTVTQGDVLGYVITSVIPGTAGNDPFTYKIKDVASKGLDMPTDKSGFGVTINGEPYADFTVTSSTNANGETETIIDLGDVKGKDGQTVQVTYNATVNEQAVNEYTNTASVAPQHH
;
A
#
# COMPACT_ATOMS: atom_id res chain seq x y z
N MET A 1 -28.53 -3.94 32.77
CA MET A 1 -27.24 -3.23 32.60
C MET A 1 -27.38 -2.31 31.41
N ASN A 2 -27.25 -1.00 31.60
CA ASN A 2 -27.23 -0.05 30.49
C ASN A 2 -25.91 -0.25 29.73
N LEU A 3 -25.97 -0.86 28.54
CA LEU A 3 -24.84 -0.87 27.61
C LEU A 3 -24.48 0.59 27.31
N LYS A 4 -23.34 1.05 27.82
CA LYS A 4 -22.74 2.31 27.37
C LYS A 4 -22.53 2.13 25.87
N ARG A 5 -23.17 2.97 25.04
CA ARG A 5 -22.97 2.96 23.59
C ARG A 5 -21.49 3.19 23.34
N ILE A 6 -20.84 2.24 22.69
CA ILE A 6 -19.40 2.30 22.40
C ILE A 6 -19.29 2.70 20.96
N PHE A 7 -18.53 3.76 20.71
CA PHE A 7 -18.40 4.31 19.37
C PHE A 7 -17.19 3.69 18.67
N ALA A 8 -17.38 3.40 17.39
CA ALA A 8 -16.36 2.92 16.50
C ALA A 8 -15.53 4.08 15.93
N GLY A 9 -14.25 3.80 15.67
CA GLY A 9 -13.48 4.57 14.69
C GLY A 9 -13.84 4.10 13.27
N VAL A 10 -13.53 4.87 12.23
CA VAL A 10 -13.50 4.39 10.84
C VAL A 10 -12.05 4.44 10.40
N ALA A 11 -11.40 3.28 10.31
CA ALA A 11 -10.10 3.16 9.66
C ALA A 11 -10.32 3.22 8.14
N ALA A 12 -10.09 4.38 7.54
CA ALA A 12 -10.07 4.54 6.09
C ALA A 12 -8.64 4.34 5.59
N ALA A 13 -8.45 3.52 4.55
CA ALA A 13 -7.16 3.20 3.96
C ALA A 13 -6.49 4.45 3.34
N ALA A 14 -5.95 5.34 4.17
CA ALA A 14 -5.19 6.49 3.73
C ALA A 14 -3.73 6.05 3.54
N THR A 15 -3.47 5.28 2.48
CA THR A 15 -2.09 5.04 2.04
C THR A 15 -1.64 6.25 1.23
N MET A 16 -1.23 7.31 1.95
CA MET A 16 -0.48 8.43 1.37
C MET A 16 0.83 7.89 0.78
N LEU A 17 0.89 7.75 -0.55
CA LEU A 17 2.14 7.60 -1.27
C LEU A 17 2.80 8.98 -1.38
N GLY A 18 3.75 9.23 -0.47
CA GLY A 18 4.71 10.31 -0.62
C GLY A 18 5.69 9.98 -1.75
N GLY A 19 5.54 10.65 -2.89
CA GLY A 19 6.58 10.74 -3.91
C GLY A 19 6.27 10.07 -5.24
N LEU A 20 6.14 10.91 -6.27
CA LEU A 20 6.02 10.62 -7.71
C LEU A 20 4.63 10.16 -8.17
N ALA A 21 3.81 11.18 -8.46
CA ALA A 21 2.64 11.07 -9.33
C ALA A 21 3.06 10.60 -10.73
N ILE A 22 2.97 9.31 -11.00
CA ILE A 22 2.83 8.81 -12.37
C ILE A 22 1.33 8.69 -12.64
N GLY A 23 0.77 9.78 -13.14
CA GLY A 23 -0.47 9.79 -13.93
C GLY A 23 -1.81 9.51 -13.24
N ALA A 24 -1.87 9.21 -11.95
CA ALA A 24 -3.15 9.14 -11.25
C ALA A 24 -3.65 10.56 -10.95
N THR A 25 -4.66 11.02 -11.70
CA THR A 25 -5.51 12.13 -11.27
C THR A 25 -5.89 11.88 -9.82
N SER A 26 -5.68 12.86 -8.94
CA SER A 26 -6.16 12.79 -7.56
C SER A 26 -7.63 12.38 -7.60
N ALA A 27 -7.96 11.19 -7.09
CA ALA A 27 -9.34 10.82 -6.88
C ALA A 27 -9.88 11.76 -5.81
N ASN A 28 -10.70 12.71 -6.22
CA ASN A 28 -11.56 13.40 -5.27
C ASN A 28 -12.54 12.35 -4.72
N ALA A 29 -12.82 12.38 -3.42
CA ALA A 29 -14.02 11.73 -2.92
C ALA A 29 -15.20 12.24 -3.78
N ALA A 30 -16.10 11.36 -4.22
CA ALA A 30 -17.29 11.86 -4.90
C ALA A 30 -18.09 12.71 -3.91
N ASP A 31 -18.82 13.71 -4.39
CA ASP A 31 -19.76 14.54 -3.59
C ASP A 31 -20.92 13.74 -2.97
N SER A 32 -20.84 12.40 -2.95
CA SER A 32 -21.86 11.48 -2.48
C SER A 32 -21.27 10.45 -1.52
N ALA A 33 -21.98 10.23 -0.41
CA ALA A 33 -21.69 9.20 0.59
C ALA A 33 -21.83 7.75 0.07
N ASN A 34 -22.21 7.57 -1.19
CA ASN A 34 -22.60 6.28 -1.78
C ASN A 34 -21.55 5.73 -2.75
N THR A 35 -20.30 6.20 -2.65
CA THR A 35 -19.22 5.81 -3.56
C THR A 35 -17.94 5.43 -2.84
N ILE A 36 -17.14 4.60 -3.52
CA ILE A 36 -15.74 4.34 -3.20
C ILE A 36 -14.94 4.45 -4.50
N THR A 37 -13.93 5.32 -4.51
CA THR A 37 -12.97 5.44 -5.61
C THR A 37 -11.69 4.71 -5.28
N ILE A 38 -11.32 3.73 -6.10
CA ILE A 38 -10.07 2.98 -5.95
C ILE A 38 -9.09 3.48 -7.01
N THR A 39 -7.89 3.87 -6.60
CA THR A 39 -6.81 4.31 -7.48
C THR A 39 -5.59 3.40 -7.36
N GLY A 40 -4.51 3.68 -8.09
CA GLY A 40 -3.29 2.87 -8.07
C GLY A 40 -3.25 1.90 -9.25
N ASP A 41 -2.81 0.66 -9.00
CA ASP A 41 -2.73 -0.36 -10.05
C ASP A 41 -4.09 -1.02 -10.25
N VAL A 42 -5.00 -0.35 -10.97
CA VAL A 42 -6.39 -0.81 -11.13
C VAL A 42 -6.70 -1.35 -12.51
N SER A 43 -5.84 -1.08 -13.51
CA SER A 43 -6.15 -1.33 -14.92
C SER A 43 -6.42 -2.81 -15.20
N GLY A 44 -7.63 -3.11 -15.71
CA GLY A 44 -8.03 -4.48 -16.03
C GLY A 44 -8.36 -5.37 -14.83
N ARG A 45 -8.23 -4.87 -13.60
CA ARG A 45 -8.63 -5.57 -12.36
C ARG A 45 -10.09 -5.29 -12.04
N THR A 46 -10.75 -6.28 -11.47
CA THR A 46 -12.15 -6.16 -11.01
C THR A 46 -12.18 -6.09 -9.49
N PHE A 47 -12.90 -5.09 -8.98
CA PHE A 47 -13.09 -4.80 -7.58
C PHE A 47 -14.54 -5.06 -7.21
N THR A 48 -14.78 -5.89 -6.21
CA THR A 48 -16.13 -6.27 -5.75
C THR A 48 -16.32 -5.88 -4.30
N ALA A 49 -17.30 -5.02 -4.01
CA ALA A 49 -17.57 -4.53 -2.66
C ALA A 49 -18.57 -5.41 -1.92
N TYR A 50 -18.22 -5.84 -0.71
CA TYR A 50 -19.09 -6.58 0.20
C TYR A 50 -19.26 -5.80 1.51
N PRO A 51 -20.49 -5.52 1.96
CA PRO A 51 -20.72 -4.74 3.16
C PRO A 51 -20.31 -5.52 4.41
N LEU A 52 -19.54 -4.86 5.29
CA LEU A 52 -19.23 -5.34 6.64
C LEU A 52 -20.20 -4.76 7.67
N GLY A 53 -20.71 -3.55 7.45
CA GLY A 53 -21.75 -2.94 8.26
C GLY A 53 -22.12 -1.55 7.75
N THR A 54 -23.32 -1.08 8.10
CA THR A 54 -23.77 0.28 7.78
C THR A 54 -23.55 1.21 8.96
N TYR A 55 -23.25 2.48 8.68
CA TYR A 55 -23.13 3.50 9.74
C TYR A 55 -24.48 3.70 10.44
N VAL A 56 -24.43 3.87 11.76
CA VAL A 56 -25.56 4.27 12.62
C VAL A 56 -25.05 5.09 13.80
N ASN A 57 -25.92 5.87 14.44
CA ASN A 57 -25.60 6.63 15.66
C ASN A 57 -24.38 7.57 15.50
N GLU A 58 -24.32 8.29 14.39
CA GLU A 58 -23.31 9.30 14.11
C GLU A 58 -23.36 10.39 15.19
N VAL A 59 -22.20 10.77 15.73
CA VAL A 59 -22.07 11.84 16.73
C VAL A 59 -21.16 12.92 16.17
N LEU A 60 -21.69 14.14 16.15
CA LEU A 60 -20.98 15.31 15.68
C LEU A 60 -20.54 16.18 16.86
N THR A 61 -19.35 16.74 16.73
CA THR A 61 -18.89 17.86 17.57
C THR A 61 -18.57 19.02 16.65
N GLY A 62 -19.48 20.01 16.58
CA GLY A 62 -19.37 21.06 15.57
C GLY A 62 -19.61 20.51 14.16
N ASP A 63 -18.68 20.77 13.25
CA ASP A 63 -18.73 20.35 11.84
C ASP A 63 -17.97 19.05 11.53
N GLU A 64 -17.59 18.30 12.56
CA GLU A 64 -16.85 17.04 12.42
C GLU A 64 -17.64 15.87 12.99
N VAL A 65 -17.66 14.76 12.25
CA VAL A 65 -18.13 13.48 12.79
C VAL A 65 -17.02 12.91 13.67
N THR A 66 -17.32 12.80 14.95
CA THR A 66 -16.36 12.33 15.97
C THR A 66 -16.47 10.84 16.25
N SER A 67 -17.60 10.24 15.88
CA SER A 67 -17.87 8.85 16.22
C SER A 67 -19.05 8.31 15.41
N VAL A 68 -18.99 7.04 15.03
CA VAL A 68 -20.11 6.30 14.45
C VAL A 68 -20.22 4.94 15.13
N ASP A 69 -21.35 4.26 14.99
CA ASP A 69 -21.51 2.86 15.33
C ASP A 69 -21.90 2.08 14.06
N PHE A 70 -21.95 0.76 14.14
CA PHE A 70 -22.24 -0.12 13.02
C PHE A 70 -23.46 -0.99 13.27
N ASN A 71 -24.34 -1.05 12.29
CA ASN A 71 -25.19 -2.23 12.13
C ASN A 71 -24.38 -3.27 11.35
N GLN A 72 -23.74 -4.20 12.07
CA GLN A 72 -22.84 -5.20 11.51
C GLN A 72 -23.58 -6.16 10.56
N ALA A 73 -23.02 -6.37 9.37
CA ALA A 73 -23.51 -7.35 8.41
C ALA A 73 -23.28 -8.79 8.91
N THR A 74 -24.09 -9.72 8.39
CA THR A 74 -23.94 -11.14 8.71
C THR A 74 -22.98 -11.82 7.73
N TRP A 75 -21.93 -12.41 8.27
CA TRP A 75 -20.94 -13.21 7.55
C TRP A 75 -20.79 -14.55 8.27
N THR A 76 -20.50 -15.62 7.54
CA THR A 76 -20.28 -16.97 8.05
C THR A 76 -19.14 -17.66 7.30
N SER A 77 -18.37 -18.47 8.04
CA SER A 77 -17.30 -19.31 7.49
C SER A 77 -16.23 -18.57 6.66
N PRO A 78 -15.46 -17.63 7.27
CA PRO A 78 -15.58 -17.18 8.65
C PRO A 78 -16.57 -16.00 8.81
N SER A 79 -17.14 -15.88 10.01
CA SER A 79 -17.85 -14.68 10.45
C SER A 79 -16.87 -13.53 10.73
N ILE A 80 -17.40 -12.31 10.83
CA ILE A 80 -16.61 -11.13 11.21
C ILE A 80 -15.89 -11.33 12.56
N ALA A 81 -16.56 -11.97 13.53
CA ALA A 81 -15.94 -12.24 14.84
C ALA A 81 -14.82 -13.28 14.77
N GLU A 82 -14.96 -14.32 13.95
CA GLU A 82 -13.92 -15.34 13.74
C GLU A 82 -12.72 -14.77 12.99
N ALA A 83 -12.96 -13.97 11.95
CA ALA A 83 -11.90 -13.28 11.22
C ALA A 83 -11.14 -12.30 12.13
N ALA A 84 -11.86 -11.52 12.95
CA ALA A 84 -11.25 -10.63 13.93
C ALA A 84 -10.42 -11.42 14.96
N THR A 85 -11.00 -12.47 15.55
CA THR A 85 -10.29 -13.34 16.50
C THR A 85 -9.00 -13.91 15.92
N THR A 86 -9.03 -14.32 14.65
CA THR A 86 -7.84 -14.81 13.94
C THR A 86 -6.82 -13.70 13.77
N ALA A 87 -7.25 -12.48 13.45
CA ALA A 87 -6.37 -11.35 13.20
C ALA A 87 -5.60 -10.83 14.44
N ILE A 88 -6.26 -10.76 15.60
CA ILE A 88 -5.75 -10.05 16.80
C ILE A 88 -5.64 -10.91 18.06
N SER A 89 -6.03 -12.19 18.00
CA SER A 89 -6.23 -13.11 19.14
C SER A 89 -7.45 -12.75 20.00
N PRO A 90 -8.22 -13.75 20.50
CA PRO A 90 -9.55 -13.53 21.11
C PRO A 90 -9.52 -12.67 22.38
N ASP A 91 -8.47 -12.79 23.20
CA ASP A 91 -8.39 -12.12 24.51
C ASP A 91 -8.17 -10.59 24.40
N THR A 92 -8.04 -10.07 23.17
CA THR A 92 -7.82 -8.64 22.92
C THR A 92 -9.09 -7.88 22.60
N ILE A 93 -10.19 -8.56 22.24
CA ILE A 93 -11.47 -7.91 21.91
C ILE A 93 -12.24 -7.66 23.22
N PRO A 94 -12.50 -6.39 23.59
CA PRO A 94 -13.23 -6.12 24.82
C PRO A 94 -14.66 -6.67 24.76
N ASP A 95 -15.13 -7.24 25.88
CA ASP A 95 -16.48 -7.81 26.05
C ASP A 95 -17.60 -6.88 25.58
N ALA A 96 -17.35 -5.59 25.68
CA ALA A 96 -18.29 -4.54 25.38
C ALA A 96 -18.59 -4.42 23.85
N TYR A 97 -17.76 -5.04 22.99
CA TYR A 97 -17.97 -5.17 21.55
C TYR A 97 -18.55 -6.53 21.13
N LYS A 98 -18.93 -7.40 22.07
CA LYS A 98 -19.58 -8.68 21.73
C LYS A 98 -20.88 -8.43 20.94
N GLY A 99 -20.98 -9.05 19.77
CA GLY A 99 -22.11 -8.87 18.84
C GLY A 99 -21.92 -7.73 17.83
N ASN A 100 -20.92 -6.86 18.01
CA ASN A 100 -20.52 -5.83 17.04
C ASN A 100 -18.99 -5.67 17.04
N VAL A 101 -18.29 -6.75 16.68
CA VAL A 101 -16.82 -6.80 16.70
C VAL A 101 -16.24 -5.90 15.62
N LEU A 102 -16.98 -5.63 14.54
CA LEU A 102 -16.59 -4.67 13.52
C LEU A 102 -16.25 -3.30 14.12
N ALA A 103 -17.07 -2.80 15.04
CA ALA A 103 -16.84 -1.52 15.69
C ALA A 103 -15.49 -1.47 16.45
N TYR A 104 -15.03 -2.60 17.00
CA TYR A 104 -13.69 -2.67 17.58
C TYR A 104 -12.59 -2.65 16.52
N MET A 105 -12.74 -3.46 15.46
CA MET A 105 -11.72 -3.57 14.41
C MET A 105 -11.46 -2.23 13.73
N THR A 106 -12.48 -1.41 13.54
CA THR A 106 -12.34 -0.09 12.92
C THR A 106 -11.79 0.98 13.87
N THR A 107 -11.59 0.66 15.16
CA THR A 107 -10.84 1.54 16.10
C THR A 107 -9.32 1.37 16.02
N LEU A 108 -8.85 0.30 15.37
CA LEU A 108 -7.42 0.02 15.22
C LEU A 108 -6.77 1.07 14.32
N ASN A 109 -5.53 1.44 14.65
CA ASN A 109 -4.80 2.45 13.89
C ASN A 109 -4.08 1.80 12.71
N GLU A 110 -4.24 2.33 11.50
CA GLU A 110 -3.66 1.71 10.29
C GLU A 110 -2.13 1.61 10.31
N THR A 111 -1.47 2.59 10.94
CA THR A 111 0.00 2.64 11.04
C THR A 111 0.52 1.61 12.03
N THR A 112 -0.07 1.53 13.23
CA THR A 112 0.45 0.64 14.30
C THR A 112 -0.15 -0.76 14.26
N ASP A 113 -1.36 -0.92 13.74
CA ASP A 113 -2.12 -2.17 13.70
C ASP A 113 -2.40 -2.67 12.28
N GLY A 114 -1.79 -2.07 11.25
CA GLY A 114 -2.02 -2.42 9.85
C GLY A 114 -1.83 -3.91 9.51
N ALA A 115 -0.92 -4.61 10.19
CA ALA A 115 -0.75 -6.06 10.03
C ALA A 115 -1.99 -6.85 10.49
N LYS A 116 -2.64 -6.41 11.58
CA LYS A 116 -3.87 -7.00 12.10
C LYS A 116 -5.04 -6.72 11.16
N LEU A 117 -5.19 -5.49 10.69
CA LEU A 117 -6.23 -5.12 9.72
C LEU A 117 -6.09 -5.88 8.40
N ARG A 118 -4.84 -6.05 7.92
CA ARG A 118 -4.55 -6.87 6.74
C ARG A 118 -4.98 -8.32 6.95
N ARG A 119 -4.58 -8.95 8.05
CA ARG A 119 -4.98 -10.32 8.38
C ARG A 119 -6.50 -10.46 8.51
N PHE A 120 -7.18 -9.46 9.08
CA PHE A 120 -8.64 -9.44 9.16
C PHE A 120 -9.31 -9.44 7.78
N ALA A 121 -8.83 -8.58 6.86
CA ALA A 121 -9.31 -8.54 5.48
C ALA A 121 -9.03 -9.86 4.73
N GLU A 122 -7.84 -10.44 4.91
CA GLU A 122 -7.44 -11.73 4.32
C GLU A 122 -8.27 -12.90 4.84
N GLU A 123 -8.65 -12.92 6.13
CA GLU A 123 -9.54 -13.96 6.63
C GLU A 123 -10.97 -13.79 6.13
N LEU A 124 -11.49 -12.56 6.07
CA LEU A 124 -12.81 -12.29 5.50
C LEU A 124 -12.90 -12.62 4.02
N SER A 125 -11.83 -12.43 3.23
CA SER A 125 -11.86 -12.73 1.80
C SER A 125 -12.11 -14.22 1.51
N LYS A 126 -11.76 -15.10 2.47
CA LYS A 126 -12.00 -16.56 2.43
C LYS A 126 -13.46 -16.93 2.74
N ALA A 127 -14.29 -15.96 3.14
CA ALA A 127 -15.67 -16.24 3.55
C ALA A 127 -16.51 -16.85 2.42
N THR A 128 -17.17 -17.95 2.76
CA THR A 128 -18.09 -18.67 1.89
C THR A 128 -19.55 -18.27 2.10
N GLY A 129 -19.90 -17.78 3.30
CA GLY A 129 -21.17 -17.11 3.56
C GLY A 129 -20.94 -15.63 3.80
N LYS A 130 -21.34 -14.79 2.84
CA LYS A 130 -21.24 -13.33 2.95
C LYS A 130 -22.44 -12.69 2.25
N PRO A 131 -22.73 -11.41 2.51
CA PRO A 131 -23.78 -10.69 1.80
C PRO A 131 -23.57 -10.69 0.29
N ASP A 132 -24.61 -10.40 -0.47
CA ASP A 132 -24.46 -10.13 -1.90
C ASP A 132 -23.51 -8.95 -2.15
N ALA A 133 -22.83 -8.97 -3.29
CA ALA A 133 -21.97 -7.86 -3.69
C ALA A 133 -22.81 -6.58 -3.81
N ALA A 134 -22.41 -5.54 -3.10
CA ALA A 134 -23.09 -4.24 -3.15
C ALA A 134 -22.77 -3.49 -4.45
N ALA A 135 -21.54 -3.64 -4.94
CA ALA A 135 -21.10 -3.06 -6.20
C ALA A 135 -19.94 -3.87 -6.79
N THR A 136 -19.74 -3.72 -8.10
CA THR A 136 -18.57 -4.27 -8.81
C THR A 136 -18.13 -3.28 -9.88
N ALA A 137 -16.83 -3.06 -9.99
CA ALA A 137 -16.24 -2.18 -10.98
C ALA A 137 -14.94 -2.77 -11.53
N THR A 138 -14.69 -2.57 -12.82
CA THR A 138 -13.40 -2.89 -13.43
C THR A 138 -12.60 -1.60 -13.58
N GLY A 139 -11.35 -1.61 -13.12
CA GLY A 139 -10.50 -0.44 -13.18
C GLY A 139 -10.10 -0.09 -14.62
N LYS A 140 -10.23 1.20 -14.93
CA LYS A 140 -9.93 1.79 -16.24
C LYS A 140 -9.49 3.24 -16.03
N ASP A 141 -8.60 3.74 -16.89
CA ASP A 141 -8.18 5.15 -16.89
C ASP A 141 -7.63 5.61 -15.52
N GLY A 142 -6.97 4.70 -14.79
CA GLY A 142 -6.33 4.97 -13.50
C GLY A 142 -7.23 4.90 -12.26
N ALA A 143 -8.54 4.60 -12.43
CA ALA A 143 -9.46 4.43 -11.30
C ALA A 143 -10.46 3.27 -11.50
N ALA A 144 -11.02 2.77 -10.40
CA ALA A 144 -12.24 1.96 -10.37
C ALA A 144 -13.23 2.65 -9.43
N LEU A 145 -14.44 2.95 -9.92
CA LEU A 145 -15.48 3.62 -9.15
C LEU A 145 -16.58 2.63 -8.80
N LEU A 146 -16.79 2.41 -7.50
CA LEU A 146 -17.90 1.64 -6.97
C LEU A 146 -19.01 2.63 -6.58
N GLU A 147 -20.18 2.52 -7.19
CA GLU A 147 -21.31 3.45 -7.01
C GLU A 147 -22.51 2.76 -6.36
N ASN A 148 -23.50 3.56 -5.94
CA ASN A 148 -24.77 3.11 -5.36
C ASN A 148 -24.60 2.28 -4.07
N LEU A 149 -23.52 2.53 -3.33
CA LEU A 149 -23.27 1.90 -2.05
C LEU A 149 -24.16 2.52 -0.97
N THR A 150 -24.64 1.72 -0.03
CA THR A 150 -25.21 2.24 1.22
C THR A 150 -24.08 2.78 2.10
N PRO A 151 -24.21 3.94 2.77
CA PRO A 151 -23.17 4.43 3.65
C PRO A 151 -22.74 3.40 4.71
N GLY A 152 -21.45 3.06 4.74
CA GLY A 152 -20.94 2.00 5.60
C GLY A 152 -19.50 1.60 5.32
N TYR A 153 -19.10 0.48 5.93
CA TYR A 153 -17.76 -0.09 5.84
C TYR A 153 -17.77 -1.37 5.02
N TYR A 154 -16.78 -1.51 4.15
CA TYR A 154 -16.75 -2.54 3.11
C TYR A 154 -15.44 -3.31 3.09
N LEU A 155 -15.54 -4.59 2.75
CA LEU A 155 -14.44 -5.38 2.23
C LEU A 155 -14.51 -5.33 0.70
N ILE A 156 -13.44 -4.88 0.06
CA ILE A 156 -13.28 -4.96 -1.39
C ILE A 156 -12.44 -6.18 -1.72
N ILE A 157 -12.99 -7.11 -2.50
CA ILE A 157 -12.24 -8.20 -3.11
C ILE A 157 -11.71 -7.72 -4.46
N ASP A 158 -10.40 -7.74 -4.57
CA ASP A 158 -9.66 -7.43 -5.80
C ASP A 158 -9.34 -8.73 -6.53
N SER A 159 -9.65 -8.79 -7.83
CA SER A 159 -9.45 -9.99 -8.65
C SER A 159 -7.99 -10.42 -8.79
N ALA A 160 -7.02 -9.53 -8.55
CA ALA A 160 -5.60 -9.81 -8.75
C ALA A 160 -4.70 -9.44 -7.55
N GLY A 161 -5.22 -8.81 -6.50
CA GLY A 161 -4.40 -8.40 -5.36
C GLY A 161 -5.05 -8.58 -4.00
N ALA A 162 -4.46 -7.91 -3.01
CA ALA A 162 -4.89 -8.01 -1.62
C ALA A 162 -6.30 -7.42 -1.41
N PRO A 163 -7.12 -7.99 -0.52
CA PRO A 163 -8.38 -7.39 -0.13
C PRO A 163 -8.16 -6.04 0.56
N ILE A 164 -9.13 -5.13 0.39
CA ILE A 164 -9.04 -3.75 0.88
C ILE A 164 -10.21 -3.50 1.85
N LEU A 165 -9.93 -2.85 2.98
CA LEU A 165 -10.96 -2.34 3.90
C LEU A 165 -11.12 -0.85 3.69
N VAL A 166 -12.35 -0.39 3.52
CA VAL A 166 -12.63 1.03 3.25
C VAL A 166 -14.05 1.38 3.66
N GLY A 167 -14.20 2.56 4.27
CA GLY A 167 -15.49 3.17 4.53
C GLY A 167 -15.89 4.11 3.40
N THR A 168 -17.17 4.17 3.07
CA THR A 168 -17.72 5.29 2.31
C THR A 168 -17.66 6.56 3.15
N ALA A 169 -17.87 7.73 2.54
CA ALA A 169 -18.16 8.95 3.30
C ALA A 169 -19.44 8.75 4.14
N ILE A 170 -19.55 9.51 5.23
CA ILE A 170 -20.66 9.46 6.19
C ILE A 170 -21.68 10.51 5.80
N GLU A 171 -22.97 10.18 5.82
CA GLU A 171 -24.05 11.14 5.63
C GLU A 171 -24.76 11.39 6.95
N HIS A 172 -24.95 12.66 7.32
CA HIS A 172 -25.75 13.05 8.48
C HIS A 172 -26.55 14.30 8.15
N ASP A 173 -27.87 14.25 8.32
CA ASP A 173 -28.82 15.34 8.02
C ASP A 173 -28.63 15.97 6.62
N GLY A 174 -28.34 15.14 5.61
CA GLY A 174 -28.14 15.57 4.22
C GLY A 174 -26.79 16.24 3.93
N LYS A 175 -25.86 16.26 4.90
CA LYS A 175 -24.47 16.67 4.71
C LYS A 175 -23.56 15.44 4.61
N VAL A 176 -22.63 15.47 3.68
CA VAL A 176 -21.62 14.43 3.46
C VAL A 176 -20.32 14.81 4.17
N TYR A 177 -19.74 13.86 4.90
CA TYR A 177 -18.49 13.97 5.64
C TYR A 177 -17.52 12.93 5.08
N ASP A 178 -16.52 13.40 4.36
CA ASP A 178 -15.47 12.60 3.74
C ASP A 178 -14.19 12.54 4.59
N GLN A 179 -14.21 13.10 5.80
CA GLN A 179 -13.12 13.07 6.76
C GLN A 179 -13.58 12.47 8.08
N PHE A 180 -12.81 11.54 8.62
CA PHE A 180 -13.06 10.95 9.93
C PHE A 180 -11.74 10.60 10.62
N ASN A 181 -11.51 11.13 11.83
CA ASN A 181 -10.26 10.95 12.60
C ASN A 181 -8.97 11.22 11.80
N GLY A 182 -8.99 12.23 10.92
CA GLY A 182 -7.85 12.61 10.08
C GLY A 182 -7.63 11.71 8.86
N GLN A 183 -8.53 10.78 8.58
CA GLN A 183 -8.51 9.92 7.40
C GLN A 183 -9.61 10.33 6.41
N THR A 184 -9.25 10.35 5.11
CA THR A 184 -10.21 10.56 4.03
C THR A 184 -11.00 9.28 3.77
N LEU A 185 -12.33 9.38 3.79
CA LEU A 185 -13.29 8.32 3.48
C LEU A 185 -13.62 8.27 1.98
N GLY A 186 -14.21 7.16 1.52
CA GLY A 186 -14.67 7.00 0.14
C GLY A 186 -13.54 6.82 -0.88
N VAL A 187 -12.29 6.69 -0.43
CA VAL A 187 -11.13 6.47 -1.29
C VAL A 187 -10.33 5.26 -0.81
N ALA A 188 -9.74 4.54 -1.76
CA ALA A 188 -8.82 3.46 -1.47
C ALA A 188 -7.74 3.33 -2.56
N TYR A 189 -6.72 2.53 -2.27
CA TYR A 189 -5.58 2.32 -3.16
C TYR A 189 -5.35 0.83 -3.42
N ALA A 190 -5.44 0.44 -4.69
CA ALA A 190 -5.06 -0.87 -5.18
C ALA A 190 -3.53 -0.96 -5.30
N LYS A 191 -2.94 -1.85 -4.52
CA LYS A 191 -1.51 -2.10 -4.52
C LYS A 191 -1.06 -2.74 -5.85
N PRO A 192 0.12 -2.37 -6.39
CA PRO A 192 0.67 -3.02 -7.58
C PRO A 192 0.77 -4.52 -7.41
N THR A 193 0.41 -5.32 -8.43
CA THR A 193 0.59 -6.78 -8.37
C THR A 193 1.96 -7.21 -8.88
N GLU A 194 2.59 -6.38 -9.70
CA GLU A 194 3.92 -6.61 -10.23
C GLU A 194 4.87 -5.49 -9.79
N PRO A 195 6.18 -5.77 -9.64
CA PRO A 195 7.16 -4.73 -9.43
C PRO A 195 7.16 -3.74 -10.61
N SER A 196 7.04 -2.45 -10.31
CA SER A 196 7.25 -1.42 -11.34
C SER A 196 8.69 -1.44 -11.83
N LYS A 197 8.92 -1.19 -13.13
CA LYS A 197 10.26 -0.88 -13.63
C LYS A 197 10.85 0.26 -12.78
N PRO A 198 12.01 0.09 -12.14
CA PRO A 198 12.58 1.13 -11.31
C PRO A 198 12.88 2.40 -12.13
N GLY A 199 12.52 3.55 -11.57
CA GLY A 199 12.99 4.84 -12.06
C GLY A 199 14.44 5.04 -11.64
N LYS A 200 15.24 5.69 -12.49
CA LYS A 200 16.63 6.00 -12.18
C LYS A 200 17.01 7.40 -12.65
N THR A 201 17.59 8.18 -11.76
CA THR A 201 18.13 9.51 -12.06
C THR A 201 19.60 9.58 -11.68
N VAL A 202 20.35 10.42 -12.39
CA VAL A 202 21.75 10.73 -12.13
C VAL A 202 21.89 12.23 -11.86
N SER A 203 22.88 12.57 -11.05
CA SER A 203 23.28 13.95 -10.74
C SER A 203 24.81 14.02 -10.70
N GLY A 204 25.35 15.23 -10.91
CA GLY A 204 26.81 15.45 -10.96
C GLY A 204 27.39 15.43 -12.37
N ASP A 205 26.57 15.17 -13.38
CA ASP A 205 26.89 15.39 -14.78
C ASP A 205 26.59 16.84 -15.19
N ILE A 206 27.25 17.31 -16.25
CA ILE A 206 26.96 18.62 -16.86
C ILE A 206 26.36 18.33 -18.24
N ASN A 207 25.03 18.42 -18.35
CA ASN A 207 24.28 18.13 -19.59
C ASN A 207 24.59 16.74 -20.19
N GLY A 208 24.66 15.68 -19.38
CA GLY A 208 24.99 14.34 -19.84
C GLY A 208 26.47 14.10 -20.15
N THR A 209 27.35 15.06 -19.82
CA THR A 209 28.80 14.93 -19.99
C THR A 209 29.52 14.85 -18.65
N VAL A 210 30.59 14.05 -18.63
CA VAL A 210 31.39 13.74 -17.44
C VAL A 210 32.87 13.65 -17.80
N THR A 211 33.73 13.86 -16.82
CA THR A 211 35.19 13.71 -16.89
C THR A 211 35.63 12.56 -16.00
N GLN A 212 36.75 11.92 -16.33
CA GLN A 212 37.39 10.95 -15.44
C GLN A 212 37.62 11.58 -14.05
N GLY A 213 37.20 10.87 -13.00
CA GLY A 213 37.26 11.32 -11.61
C GLY A 213 35.99 11.99 -11.11
N ASP A 214 35.03 12.32 -11.98
CA ASP A 214 33.73 12.86 -11.54
C ASP A 214 32.97 11.83 -10.71
N VAL A 215 32.30 12.32 -9.68
CA VAL A 215 31.45 11.50 -8.80
C VAL A 215 30.00 11.75 -9.16
N LEU A 216 29.32 10.70 -9.59
CA LEU A 216 27.92 10.73 -10.02
C LEU A 216 27.03 10.17 -8.91
N GLY A 217 26.04 10.95 -8.50
CA GLY A 217 25.02 10.54 -7.54
C GLY A 217 23.83 9.90 -8.25
N TYR A 218 23.52 8.65 -7.89
CA TYR A 218 22.41 7.88 -8.45
C TYR A 218 21.29 7.70 -7.44
N VAL A 219 20.05 7.77 -7.94
CA VAL A 219 18.85 7.45 -7.17
C VAL A 219 18.02 6.45 -7.97
N ILE A 220 17.76 5.28 -7.38
CA ILE A 220 16.82 4.29 -7.90
C ILE A 220 15.54 4.39 -7.08
N THR A 221 14.39 4.44 -7.74
CA THR A 221 13.06 4.43 -7.12
C THR A 221 12.26 3.25 -7.60
N SER A 222 11.53 2.59 -6.71
CA SER A 222 10.68 1.44 -7.04
C SER A 222 9.54 1.32 -6.03
N VAL A 223 8.45 0.60 -6.37
CA VAL A 223 7.33 0.35 -5.46
C VAL A 223 7.26 -1.14 -5.15
N ILE A 224 7.15 -1.49 -3.86
CA ILE A 224 6.98 -2.88 -3.42
C ILE A 224 5.59 -3.37 -3.87
N PRO A 225 5.48 -4.49 -4.61
CA PRO A 225 4.17 -5.01 -5.01
C PRO A 225 3.41 -5.60 -3.81
N GLY A 226 2.14 -5.95 -4.03
CA GLY A 226 1.32 -6.72 -3.11
C GLY A 226 1.95 -8.08 -2.82
N THR A 227 2.28 -8.36 -1.56
CA THR A 227 2.88 -9.64 -1.15
C THR A 227 1.86 -10.71 -0.73
N ALA A 228 0.56 -10.43 -0.84
CA ALA A 228 -0.48 -11.35 -0.40
C ALA A 228 -0.33 -12.75 -1.02
N GLY A 229 -0.30 -13.78 -0.17
CA GLY A 229 -0.15 -15.18 -0.58
C GLY A 229 1.29 -15.67 -0.81
N ASN A 230 2.31 -14.80 -0.72
CA ASN A 230 3.70 -15.16 -0.83
C ASN A 230 4.41 -14.93 0.51
N ASP A 231 4.89 -16.00 1.16
CA ASP A 231 5.62 -15.93 2.44
C ASP A 231 6.77 -16.95 2.45
N PRO A 232 8.04 -16.50 2.45
CA PRO A 232 8.51 -15.10 2.45
C PRO A 232 8.37 -14.43 1.08
N PHE A 233 8.30 -13.08 1.05
CA PHE A 233 8.41 -12.31 -0.20
C PHE A 233 9.68 -11.46 -0.18
N THR A 234 10.73 -11.95 -0.86
CA THR A 234 12.00 -11.23 -0.95
C THR A 234 11.94 -10.14 -2.02
N TYR A 235 12.50 -8.95 -1.78
CA TYR A 235 12.53 -7.89 -2.79
C TYR A 235 13.95 -7.48 -3.14
N LYS A 236 14.32 -7.63 -4.41
CA LYS A 236 15.70 -7.38 -4.90
C LYS A 236 15.72 -6.37 -6.03
N ILE A 237 16.52 -5.33 -5.86
CA ILE A 237 16.83 -4.36 -6.91
C ILE A 237 18.16 -4.76 -7.53
N LYS A 238 18.17 -4.91 -8.85
CA LYS A 238 19.36 -5.20 -9.66
C LYS A 238 19.78 -3.93 -10.40
N ASP A 239 21.04 -3.55 -10.22
CA ASP A 239 21.70 -2.45 -10.88
C ASP A 239 22.83 -2.98 -11.78
N VAL A 240 22.94 -2.50 -13.02
CA VAL A 240 24.00 -2.88 -13.95
C VAL A 240 24.67 -1.63 -14.49
N ALA A 241 25.93 -1.45 -14.10
CA ALA A 241 26.79 -0.35 -14.50
C ALA A 241 27.83 -0.81 -15.54
N SER A 242 28.07 0.01 -16.56
CA SER A 242 29.14 -0.22 -17.53
C SER A 242 30.53 -0.10 -16.89
N LYS A 243 31.54 -0.69 -17.52
CA LYS A 243 32.95 -0.68 -17.08
C LYS A 243 33.56 0.70 -16.78
N GLY A 244 32.99 1.77 -17.32
CA GLY A 244 33.42 3.15 -17.10
C GLY A 244 33.10 3.72 -15.71
N LEU A 245 32.40 2.97 -14.86
CA LEU A 245 31.99 3.39 -13.53
C LEU A 245 32.57 2.49 -12.45
N ASP A 246 33.25 3.08 -11.49
CA ASP A 246 33.63 2.43 -10.24
C ASP A 246 32.46 2.51 -9.27
N MET A 247 31.80 1.37 -9.08
CA MET A 247 30.65 1.21 -8.19
C MET A 247 31.08 0.98 -6.74
N PRO A 248 30.24 1.31 -5.73
CA PRO A 248 30.53 0.92 -4.36
C PRO A 248 30.61 -0.60 -4.23
N THR A 249 31.61 -1.04 -3.47
CA THR A 249 31.95 -2.46 -3.32
C THR A 249 31.25 -3.14 -2.15
N ASP A 250 30.66 -2.37 -1.23
CA ASP A 250 29.97 -2.89 -0.06
C ASP A 250 28.74 -2.05 0.31
N LYS A 251 27.99 -2.57 1.28
CA LYS A 251 26.74 -2.01 1.79
C LYS A 251 26.85 -0.54 2.24
N SER A 252 28.00 -0.11 2.75
CA SER A 252 28.18 1.25 3.31
C SER A 252 28.09 2.35 2.25
N GLY A 253 28.31 2.01 0.97
CA GLY A 253 28.15 2.94 -0.15
C GLY A 253 26.71 3.12 -0.63
N PHE A 254 25.74 2.41 -0.03
CA PHE A 254 24.33 2.47 -0.40
C PHE A 254 23.48 2.98 0.77
N GLY A 255 22.61 3.93 0.49
CA GLY A 255 21.50 4.33 1.35
C GLY A 255 20.20 3.73 0.83
N VAL A 256 19.37 3.19 1.72
CA VAL A 256 18.03 2.71 1.39
C VAL A 256 17.02 3.38 2.30
N THR A 257 15.94 3.89 1.73
CA THR A 257 14.75 4.31 2.47
C THR A 257 13.52 3.56 1.97
N ILE A 258 12.57 3.35 2.87
CA ILE A 258 11.24 2.85 2.55
C ILE A 258 10.23 3.89 3.06
N ASN A 259 9.42 4.42 2.15
CA ASN A 259 8.50 5.53 2.41
C ASN A 259 9.17 6.75 3.09
N GLY A 260 10.41 7.05 2.70
CA GLY A 260 11.21 8.15 3.24
C GLY A 260 11.96 7.82 4.54
N GLU A 261 11.63 6.72 5.23
CA GLU A 261 12.31 6.30 6.46
C GLU A 261 13.55 5.45 6.16
N PRO A 262 14.68 5.64 6.87
CA PRO A 262 15.88 4.83 6.69
C PRO A 262 15.61 3.33 6.91
N TYR A 263 16.09 2.50 5.99
CA TYR A 263 15.97 1.05 6.05
C TYR A 263 17.35 0.39 6.09
N ALA A 264 17.68 -0.24 7.21
CA ALA A 264 19.00 -0.82 7.44
C ALA A 264 19.09 -2.32 7.13
N ASP A 265 17.97 -3.05 7.06
CA ASP A 265 17.93 -4.51 6.92
C ASP A 265 18.03 -4.97 5.46
N PHE A 266 19.05 -4.50 4.73
CA PHE A 266 19.35 -4.95 3.38
C PHE A 266 20.76 -5.53 3.28
N THR A 267 21.01 -6.31 2.23
CA THR A 267 22.34 -6.79 1.85
C THR A 267 22.69 -6.31 0.45
N VAL A 268 23.99 -6.24 0.17
CA VAL A 268 24.51 -5.86 -1.14
C VAL A 268 25.48 -6.93 -1.60
N THR A 269 25.30 -7.39 -2.83
CA THR A 269 26.28 -8.22 -3.53
C THR A 269 26.63 -7.54 -4.85
N SER A 270 27.92 -7.47 -5.17
CA SER A 270 28.41 -6.89 -6.41
C SER A 270 29.33 -7.86 -7.11
N SER A 271 29.22 -7.98 -8.43
CA SER A 271 30.10 -8.80 -9.25
C SER A 271 30.34 -8.14 -10.61
N THR A 272 31.57 -8.23 -11.11
CA THR A 272 31.93 -7.68 -12.42
C THR A 272 32.12 -8.81 -13.41
N ASN A 273 31.44 -8.72 -14.55
CA ASN A 273 31.53 -9.73 -15.61
C ASN A 273 32.79 -9.55 -16.47
N ALA A 274 33.05 -10.48 -17.40
CA ALA A 274 34.22 -10.42 -18.28
C ALA A 274 34.25 -9.21 -19.22
N ASN A 275 33.10 -8.55 -19.45
CA ASN A 275 33.00 -7.33 -20.25
C ASN A 275 33.28 -6.06 -19.41
N GLY A 276 33.54 -6.23 -18.12
CA GLY A 276 33.76 -5.14 -17.17
C GLY A 276 32.48 -4.50 -16.65
N GLU A 277 31.29 -5.03 -16.98
CA GLU A 277 30.03 -4.53 -16.41
C GLU A 277 29.90 -5.02 -14.96
N THR A 278 29.53 -4.11 -14.07
CA THR A 278 29.31 -4.42 -12.66
C THR A 278 27.82 -4.57 -12.41
N GLU A 279 27.42 -5.77 -11.99
CA GLU A 279 26.10 -6.08 -11.49
C GLU A 279 26.08 -5.97 -9.96
N THR A 280 25.18 -5.13 -9.44
CA THR A 280 24.93 -4.98 -8.00
C THR A 280 23.50 -5.40 -7.68
N ILE A 281 23.34 -6.30 -6.73
CA ILE A 281 22.05 -6.70 -6.16
C ILE A 281 21.90 -6.12 -4.77
N ILE A 282 20.90 -5.27 -4.59
CA ILE A 282 20.42 -4.76 -3.30
C ILE A 282 19.22 -5.62 -2.89
N ASP A 283 19.41 -6.47 -1.89
CA ASP A 283 18.41 -7.41 -1.40
C ASP A 283 17.83 -6.88 -0.08
N LEU A 284 16.55 -6.50 -0.10
CA LEU A 284 15.83 -5.99 1.07
C LEU A 284 15.33 -7.10 2.01
N GLY A 285 15.63 -8.37 1.72
CA GLY A 285 15.07 -9.48 2.47
C GLY A 285 13.54 -9.54 2.38
N ASP A 286 12.90 -10.07 3.42
CA ASP A 286 11.45 -10.16 3.49
C ASP A 286 10.81 -8.78 3.73
N VAL A 287 10.03 -8.34 2.74
CA VAL A 287 9.35 -7.03 2.77
C VAL A 287 7.88 -7.14 3.15
N LYS A 288 7.46 -8.24 3.77
CA LYS A 288 6.11 -8.42 4.29
C LYS A 288 5.62 -7.20 5.07
N GLY A 289 4.39 -6.78 4.76
CA GLY A 289 3.74 -5.63 5.38
C GLY A 289 4.18 -4.27 4.83
N LYS A 290 5.14 -4.22 3.90
CA LYS A 290 5.59 -3.00 3.22
C LYS A 290 5.00 -2.83 1.81
N ASP A 291 3.95 -3.59 1.47
CA ASP A 291 3.32 -3.52 0.15
C ASP A 291 2.88 -2.10 -0.21
N GLY A 292 3.09 -1.72 -1.46
CA GLY A 292 2.75 -0.41 -1.99
C GLY A 292 3.67 0.71 -1.50
N GLN A 293 4.65 0.44 -0.62
CA GLN A 293 5.59 1.47 -0.16
C GLN A 293 6.69 1.70 -1.20
N THR A 294 7.08 2.97 -1.34
CA THR A 294 8.19 3.38 -2.21
C THR A 294 9.53 3.02 -1.57
N VAL A 295 10.39 2.35 -2.34
CA VAL A 295 11.81 2.15 -2.02
C VAL A 295 12.62 3.18 -2.78
N GLN A 296 13.56 3.83 -2.08
CA GLN A 296 14.58 4.66 -2.70
C GLN A 296 15.96 4.13 -2.32
N VAL A 297 16.79 3.85 -3.33
CA VAL A 297 18.20 3.48 -3.16
C VAL A 297 19.07 4.61 -3.68
N THR A 298 20.01 5.09 -2.87
CA THR A 298 20.95 6.16 -3.22
C THR A 298 22.39 5.67 -3.10
N TYR A 299 23.23 6.00 -4.08
CA TYR A 299 24.66 5.68 -4.04
C TYR A 299 25.43 6.59 -4.98
N ASN A 300 26.76 6.61 -4.83
CA ASN A 300 27.66 7.33 -5.72
C ASN A 300 28.50 6.34 -6.53
N ALA A 301 28.81 6.68 -7.77
CA ALA A 301 29.82 5.97 -8.57
C ALA A 301 30.81 6.98 -9.18
N THR A 302 32.06 6.57 -9.34
CA THR A 302 33.12 7.44 -9.88
C THR A 302 33.40 7.07 -11.33
N VAL A 303 33.53 8.07 -12.20
CA VAL A 303 33.90 7.86 -13.61
C VAL A 303 35.38 7.49 -13.70
N ASN A 304 35.68 6.34 -14.28
CA ASN A 304 37.05 5.84 -14.44
C ASN A 304 37.55 6.01 -15.88
N GLU A 305 38.82 5.64 -16.12
CA GLU A 305 39.48 5.77 -17.44
C GLU A 305 38.83 4.94 -18.56
N GLN A 306 37.99 3.96 -18.23
CA GLN A 306 37.33 3.09 -19.19
C GLN A 306 36.01 3.66 -19.72
N ALA A 307 35.57 4.84 -19.24
CA ALA A 307 34.41 5.58 -19.71
C ALA A 307 34.63 6.26 -21.08
N VAL A 308 35.21 5.51 -22.02
CA VAL A 308 35.55 6.03 -23.35
C VAL A 308 34.27 6.13 -24.19
N ASN A 309 33.85 7.36 -24.51
CA ASN A 309 32.70 7.77 -25.33
C ASN A 309 31.30 7.58 -24.70
N GLU A 310 31.10 6.64 -23.79
CA GLU A 310 29.79 6.40 -23.16
C GLU A 310 29.93 5.68 -21.81
N TYR A 311 29.01 5.95 -20.89
CA TYR A 311 28.75 5.12 -19.71
C TYR A 311 27.26 4.87 -19.60
N THR A 312 26.87 3.70 -19.12
CA THR A 312 25.47 3.34 -18.89
C THR A 312 25.29 2.78 -17.51
N ASN A 313 24.17 3.10 -16.88
CA ASN A 313 23.81 2.51 -15.61
C ASN A 313 22.29 2.28 -15.54
N THR A 314 21.86 1.04 -15.41
CA THR A 314 20.45 0.64 -15.54
C THR A 314 19.97 -0.13 -14.32
N ALA A 315 18.72 0.11 -13.89
CA ALA A 315 18.12 -0.57 -12.76
C ALA A 315 16.89 -1.38 -13.19
N SER A 316 16.70 -2.53 -12.54
CA SER A 316 15.59 -3.46 -12.74
C SER A 316 15.24 -4.12 -11.41
N VAL A 317 14.06 -4.74 -11.32
CA VAL A 317 13.75 -5.66 -10.22
C VAL A 317 14.20 -7.04 -10.66
N ALA A 318 14.99 -7.73 -9.83
CA ALA A 318 15.48 -9.06 -10.19
C ALA A 318 14.31 -10.07 -10.22
N PRO A 319 14.37 -11.11 -11.09
CA PRO A 319 13.33 -12.13 -11.15
C PRO A 319 13.09 -12.76 -9.77
N GLN A 320 11.82 -12.81 -9.36
CA GLN A 320 11.40 -13.48 -8.15
C GLN A 320 11.42 -15.00 -8.43
N HIS A 321 12.28 -15.75 -7.74
CA HIS A 321 12.20 -17.21 -7.78
C HIS A 321 11.09 -17.64 -6.82
N HIS A 322 9.96 -18.07 -7.39
CA HIS A 322 8.89 -18.80 -6.71
C HIS A 322 9.35 -20.23 -6.36
#